data_AF-A0A3C0DWU1-F1
#
_entry.id   AF-A0A3C0DWU1-F1
#
_cell.length_a   1.000
_cell.length_b   1.000
_cell.length_c   1.000
_cell.angle_alpha   90.00
_cell.angle_beta   90.00
_cell.angle_gamma   90.00
#
_symmetry.space_group_name_H-M   'P 1'
#
loop_
_entity.id
_entity.type
_entity.pdbx_description
1 polymer ?
#
loop_
_entity_poly.entity_id
_entity_poly.type
_entity_poly.pdbx_seq_one_letter_code
_entity_poly.pdbx_strand_id
1 'polypeptide(L)'
;VLVSATTGSIFKYNTDHFNRRTTPLHAVEVGDHLYKVSFPFLGGSTVFEETLRMFKDAHPDERIDHIYTVPNPLRLKKADALIFYIATEDAAS
;
A
#
# COMPACT_ATOMS: atom_id res chain seq x y z
N VAL A 1 -20.08 34.60 -6.74
CA VAL A 1 -18.60 34.54 -6.90
C VAL A 1 -17.95 33.67 -5.83
N LEU A 2 -18.10 33.96 -4.54
CA LEU A 2 -17.51 33.14 -3.47
C LEU A 2 -17.98 31.67 -3.49
N VAL A 3 -19.29 31.43 -3.55
CA VAL A 3 -19.87 30.07 -3.59
C VAL A 3 -19.34 29.28 -4.79
N SER A 4 -19.34 29.89 -5.98
CA SER A 4 -18.86 29.27 -7.22
C SER A 4 -17.36 28.92 -7.16
N ALA A 5 -16.54 29.80 -6.57
CA ALA A 5 -15.11 29.56 -6.38
C ALA A 5 -14.86 28.43 -5.37
N THR A 6 -15.61 28.41 -4.26
CA THR A 6 -15.52 27.34 -3.25
C THR A 6 -15.95 26.00 -3.83
N THR A 7 -17.04 25.93 -4.60
CA THR A 7 -17.48 24.71 -5.29
C THR A 7 -16.41 24.21 -6.26
N GLY A 8 -15.84 25.09 -7.09
CA GLY A 8 -14.74 24.73 -8.00
C GLY A 8 -13.52 24.17 -7.27
N SER A 9 -13.18 24.72 -6.10
CA SER A 9 -12.06 24.23 -5.28
C SER A 9 -12.32 22.86 -4.67
N ILE A 10 -13.55 22.56 -4.25
CA ILE A 10 -13.94 21.23 -3.73
C ILE A 10 -13.86 20.18 -4.83
N PHE A 11 -14.37 20.47 -6.02
CA PHE A 11 -14.32 19.55 -7.16
C PHE A 11 -12.87 19.29 -7.63
N LYS A 12 -12.03 20.32 -7.68
CA LYS A 12 -10.60 20.20 -8.01
C LYS A 12 -9.85 19.36 -6.96
N TYR A 13 -10.08 19.63 -5.68
CA TYR A 13 -9.47 18.83 -4.60
C TYR A 13 -9.90 17.35 -4.64
N ASN A 14 -11.17 17.09 -4.95
CA ASN A 14 -11.66 15.72 -5.09
C ASN A 14 -10.99 15.00 -6.26
N THR A 15 -10.79 15.66 -7.40
CA THR A 15 -10.16 15.04 -8.58
C THR A 15 -8.66 14.80 -8.39
N ASP A 16 -7.92 15.74 -7.78
CA ASP A 16 -6.47 15.63 -7.58
C ASP A 16 -6.06 14.65 -6.45
N HIS A 17 -6.95 14.36 -5.49
CA HIS A 17 -6.60 13.58 -4.30
C HIS A 17 -7.33 12.25 -4.16
N PHE A 18 -8.29 11.93 -5.03
CA PHE A 18 -8.95 10.62 -5.01
C PHE A 18 -7.99 9.48 -5.35
N ASN A 19 -7.00 9.73 -6.23
CA ASN A 19 -5.99 8.74 -6.62
C ASN A 19 -5.17 8.22 -5.43
N ARG A 20 -5.01 9.00 -4.36
CA ARG A 20 -4.28 8.59 -3.14
C ARG A 20 -4.96 7.43 -2.43
N ARG A 21 -6.24 7.15 -2.73
CA ARG A 21 -6.99 5.99 -2.23
C ARG A 21 -6.85 4.74 -3.09
N THR A 22 -6.27 4.85 -4.29
CA THR A 22 -6.17 3.76 -5.28
C THR A 22 -4.74 3.53 -5.77
N THR A 23 -3.78 4.36 -5.37
CA THR A 23 -2.40 4.25 -5.86
C THR A 23 -1.69 3.06 -5.19
N PRO A 24 -1.04 2.18 -5.96
CA PRO A 24 -0.21 1.11 -5.42
C PRO A 24 0.92 1.65 -4.54
N LEU A 25 1.34 0.84 -3.57
CA LEU A 25 2.32 1.21 -2.57
C LEU A 25 3.64 0.51 -2.84
N HIS A 26 4.74 1.18 -2.57
CA HIS A 26 6.06 0.57 -2.68
C HIS A 26 6.33 -0.33 -1.47
N ALA A 27 6.81 -1.53 -1.73
CA ALA A 27 7.35 -2.41 -0.72
C ALA A 27 8.79 -1.99 -0.39
N VAL A 28 9.16 -2.04 0.89
CA VAL A 28 10.50 -1.73 1.36
C VAL A 28 11.16 -3.01 1.82
N GLU A 29 12.31 -3.34 1.26
CA GLU A 29 13.11 -4.49 1.69
C GLU A 29 13.60 -4.27 3.13
N VAL A 30 13.37 -5.26 4.00
CA VAL A 30 13.72 -5.21 5.42
C VAL A 30 14.53 -6.41 5.89
N GLY A 31 14.80 -7.35 4.99
CA GLY A 31 15.58 -8.55 5.22
C GLY A 31 15.69 -9.37 3.95
N ASP A 32 16.46 -10.45 4.03
CA ASP A 32 16.62 -11.40 2.92
C ASP A 32 15.26 -11.99 2.53
N HIS A 33 14.87 -11.79 1.27
CA HIS A 33 13.56 -12.17 0.74
C HIS A 33 12.36 -11.68 1.59
N LEU A 34 12.50 -10.52 2.25
CA LEU A 34 11.47 -10.00 3.14
C LEU A 34 11.21 -8.52 2.90
N TYR A 35 9.97 -8.22 2.56
CA TYR A 35 9.53 -6.87 2.23
C TYR A 35 8.40 -6.43 3.14
N LYS A 36 8.39 -5.14 3.47
CA LYS A 36 7.40 -4.51 4.32
C LYS A 36 6.60 -3.49 3.52
N VAL A 37 5.28 -3.54 3.65
CA VAL A 37 4.36 -2.56 3.07
C VAL A 37 3.60 -1.85 4.20
N SER A 38 3.57 -0.52 4.15
CA SER A 38 2.77 0.32 5.05
C SER A 38 1.47 0.71 4.35
N PHE A 39 0.42 -0.03 4.63
CA PHE A 39 -0.87 0.05 3.97
C PHE A 39 -1.81 1.05 4.66
N PRO A 40 -2.29 2.10 3.97
CA PRO A 40 -3.14 3.11 4.60
C PRO A 40 -4.50 2.49 5.00
N PHE A 41 -5.09 2.99 6.09
CA PHE A 41 -6.37 2.49 6.59
C PHE A 41 -7.52 2.58 5.56
N LEU A 42 -7.43 3.51 4.61
CA LEU A 42 -8.41 3.70 3.53
C LEU A 42 -8.05 2.97 2.23
N GLY A 43 -6.97 2.18 2.20
CA GLY A 43 -6.64 1.34 1.06
C GLY A 43 -7.63 0.18 0.96
N GLY A 44 -8.34 0.07 -0.16
CA GLY A 44 -9.21 -1.08 -0.43
C GLY A 44 -8.44 -2.26 -1.05
N SER A 45 -9.14 -3.33 -1.41
CA SER A 45 -8.56 -4.48 -2.13
C SER A 45 -7.83 -4.08 -3.41
N THR A 46 -8.33 -3.08 -4.14
CA THR A 46 -7.68 -2.57 -5.36
C THR A 46 -6.27 -2.04 -5.10
N VAL A 47 -6.05 -1.32 -4.00
CA VAL A 47 -4.70 -0.83 -3.65
C VAL A 47 -3.78 -2.00 -3.36
N PHE A 48 -4.29 -3.01 -2.66
CA PHE A 48 -3.53 -4.20 -2.32
C PHE A 48 -3.15 -5.02 -3.56
N GLU A 49 -4.10 -5.28 -4.45
CA GLU A 49 -3.88 -6.01 -5.70
C GLU A 49 -2.89 -5.30 -6.61
N GLU A 50 -3.04 -3.99 -6.83
CA GLU A 50 -2.09 -3.21 -7.63
C GLU A 50 -0.71 -3.12 -6.95
N THR A 51 -0.66 -3.10 -5.62
CA THR A 51 0.61 -3.14 -4.86
C THR A 51 1.34 -4.46 -5.12
N LEU A 52 0.63 -5.59 -5.06
CA LEU A 52 1.22 -6.90 -5.36
C LEU A 52 1.61 -7.02 -6.84
N ARG A 53 0.83 -6.44 -7.76
CA ARG A 53 1.17 -6.40 -9.18
C ARG A 53 2.47 -5.63 -9.41
N MET A 54 2.56 -4.42 -8.86
CA MET A 54 3.78 -3.61 -8.90
C MET A 54 4.97 -4.34 -8.28
N PHE A 55 4.76 -5.02 -7.16
CA PHE A 55 5.81 -5.79 -6.50
C PHE A 55 6.34 -6.91 -7.41
N LYS A 56 5.45 -7.71 -8.01
CA LYS A 56 5.85 -8.80 -8.92
C LYS A 56 6.55 -8.28 -10.19
N ASP A 57 6.11 -7.14 -10.71
CA ASP A 57 6.75 -6.50 -11.86
C ASP A 57 8.17 -6.00 -11.51
N ALA A 58 8.41 -5.60 -10.26
CA ALA A 58 9.72 -5.16 -9.77
C ALA A 58 10.65 -6.32 -9.37
N HIS A 59 10.09 -7.47 -8.98
CA HIS A 59 10.82 -8.66 -8.51
C HIS A 59 10.47 -9.90 -9.35
N PRO A 60 10.88 -9.95 -10.63
CA PRO A 60 10.52 -11.05 -11.53
C PRO A 60 11.16 -12.40 -11.16
N ASP A 61 12.29 -12.36 -10.45
CA ASP A 61 13.07 -13.55 -10.08
C ASP A 61 12.64 -14.13 -8.71
N GLU A 62 11.71 -13.48 -8.03
CA GLU A 62 11.22 -13.88 -6.70
C GLU A 62 9.76 -14.33 -6.76
N ARG A 63 9.47 -15.46 -6.10
CA ARG A 63 8.10 -15.95 -5.90
C ARG A 63 7.60 -15.57 -4.53
N ILE A 64 6.39 -15.01 -4.45
CA ILE A 64 5.72 -14.76 -3.15
C ILE A 64 5.36 -16.10 -2.52
N ASP A 65 5.91 -16.38 -1.34
CA ASP A 65 5.58 -17.57 -0.54
C ASP A 65 4.45 -17.25 0.44
N HIS A 66 4.64 -16.26 1.32
CA HIS A 66 3.66 -15.88 2.33
C HIS A 66 3.52 -14.36 2.50
N ILE A 67 2.27 -13.92 2.69
CA ILE A 67 1.93 -12.55 3.07
C ILE A 67 1.31 -12.59 4.46
N TYR A 68 1.90 -11.88 5.41
CA TYR A 68 1.44 -11.92 6.79
C TYR A 68 1.52 -10.56 7.48
N THR A 69 0.70 -10.42 8.53
CA THR A 69 0.76 -9.30 9.45
C THR A 69 1.31 -9.84 10.77
N VAL A 70 2.23 -9.12 11.40
CA VAL A 70 2.78 -9.56 12.69
C VAL A 70 1.73 -9.35 13.77
N PRO A 71 1.41 -10.36 14.61
CA PRO A 71 0.62 -10.11 15.80
C PRO A 71 1.47 -9.38 16.86
N ASN A 72 0.79 -8.57 17.70
CA ASN A 72 1.14 -8.20 19.08
C ASN A 72 1.69 -6.76 19.36
N PRO A 73 1.74 -6.34 20.63
CA PRO A 73 0.85 -5.38 21.32
C PRO A 73 1.26 -3.90 21.12
N LEU A 74 1.79 -3.52 19.96
CA LEU A 74 2.13 -2.13 19.62
C LEU A 74 0.95 -1.35 19.01
N ARG A 75 -0.27 -1.83 19.22
CA ARG A 75 -1.52 -1.06 19.07
C ARG A 75 -1.71 -0.06 20.23
N LEU A 76 -0.61 0.45 20.81
CA LEU A 76 -0.61 1.50 21.81
C LEU A 76 -0.99 2.82 21.13
N LYS A 77 -2.28 2.95 20.79
CA LYS A 77 -3.02 4.20 20.57
C LYS A 77 -2.61 5.11 19.39
N LYS A 78 -1.80 4.67 18.41
CA LYS A 78 -1.30 5.54 17.32
C LYS A 78 -1.04 4.89 15.93
N ALA A 79 -1.71 3.80 15.58
CA ALA A 79 -1.47 3.19 14.26
C ALA A 79 -2.45 3.76 13.21
N ASP A 80 -1.96 4.66 12.35
CA ASP A 80 -2.73 5.25 11.22
C ASP A 80 -2.75 4.35 9.95
N ALA A 81 -2.06 3.19 9.98
CA ALA A 81 -1.87 2.29 8.83
C ALA A 81 -1.72 0.82 9.26
N LEU A 82 -2.22 -0.11 8.43
CA LEU A 82 -1.96 -1.55 8.50
C LEU A 82 -0.55 -1.83 7.96
N ILE A 83 0.19 -2.76 8.57
CA ILE A 83 1.49 -3.19 8.05
C ILE A 83 1.39 -4.67 7.73
N PHE A 84 1.79 -5.03 6.51
CA PHE A 84 1.96 -6.42 6.12
C PHE A 84 3.36 -6.64 5.53
N TYR A 85 3.80 -7.89 5.58
CA TYR A 85 5.06 -8.34 5.07
C TYR A 85 4.82 -9.30 3.91
N ILE A 86 5.64 -9.18 2.87
CA ILE A 86 5.70 -10.10 1.73
C ILE A 86 7.02 -10.84 1.89
N ALA A 87 6.94 -12.14 2.13
CA ALA A 87 8.11 -13.01 2.11
C ALA A 87 8.17 -13.74 0.78
N THR A 88 9.36 -13.81 0.22
CA THR A 88 9.62 -14.40 -1.08
C THR A 88 10.60 -15.57 -0.98
N GLU A 89 10.77 -16.26 -2.10
CA GLU A 89 11.79 -17.26 -2.32
C GLU A 89 12.28 -17.13 -3.77
N ASP A 90 13.47 -17.65 -4.07
CA ASP A 90 13.95 -17.69 -5.45
C ASP A 90 13.01 -18.52 -6.32
N ALA A 91 12.57 -17.96 -7.44
CA ALA A 91 11.65 -18.63 -8.36
C ALA A 91 12.26 -19.90 -9.02
N ALA A 92 13.58 -20.09 -8.90
CA ALA A 92 14.35 -21.21 -9.44
C ALA A 92 14.64 -22.35 -8.44
N SER A 93 14.04 -22.32 -7.24
CA SER A 93 14.25 -23.31 -6.16
C SER A 93 13.57 -24.66 -6.38
#